data_AF-A0A356NKH4-F1
#
_entry.id   AF-A0A356NKH4-F1
#
_cell.length_a   1.000
_cell.length_b   1.000
_cell.length_c   1.000
_cell.angle_alpha   90.00
_cell.angle_beta   90.00
_cell.angle_gamma   90.00
#
_symmetry.space_group_name_H-M   'P 1'
#
loop_
_entity.id
_entity.type
_entity.pdbx_description
1 polymer ?
#
loop_
_entity_poly.entity_id
_entity_poly.type
_entity_poly.pdbx_seq_one_letter_code
_entity_poly.pdbx_strand_id
1 'polypeptide(L)'
;MKRKLRIAFFNVVLFTACFVSQALAGHDIMVHLAIYNDGPFKVEKAPAVFGVPLPSYDEPINLENLILAGADSCQFRPLSYWPNGSVRWLMVEAVVNVQPSADRAVVHLTTGQQARESSNIASKLPDGFLLNTGECSFRINQADDVLLMLESVEREETPDFSIQLSHVDKSLGTLQSRKVMLENNGPVTATVAVIEAYDHEGAFYEFTRRCRVFKGQHGVTIDSAIIRLPSSNQSAAAWSDHSFVDLKRLQTRQDPSWLSKPENDTPS
;
A
#
# COMPACT_ATOMS: atom_id res chain seq x y z
N MET A 1 20.82 -13.00 27.35
CA MET A 1 21.37 -12.14 26.29
C MET A 1 20.26 -11.83 25.28
N LYS A 2 19.68 -10.61 25.31
CA LYS A 2 18.47 -10.24 24.53
C LYS A 2 18.80 -10.15 23.03
N ARG A 3 18.30 -11.08 22.20
CA ARG A 3 18.27 -10.91 20.73
C ARG A 3 16.91 -10.38 20.32
N LYS A 4 16.91 -9.14 19.82
CA LYS A 4 15.75 -8.42 19.32
C LYS A 4 15.19 -9.12 18.07
N LEU A 5 13.87 -9.25 18.02
CA LEU A 5 13.10 -9.59 16.84
C LEU A 5 13.44 -8.58 15.73
N ARG A 6 14.06 -9.03 14.63
CA ARG A 6 14.23 -8.21 13.42
C ARG A 6 12.96 -8.33 12.59
N ILE A 7 12.04 -7.38 12.80
CA ILE A 7 10.99 -7.06 11.83
C ILE A 7 11.73 -6.40 10.64
N ALA A 8 11.55 -6.94 9.44
CA ALA A 8 12.12 -6.37 8.24
C ALA A 8 11.28 -5.15 7.83
N PHE A 9 11.76 -3.96 8.18
CA PHE A 9 11.30 -2.72 7.58
C PHE A 9 11.78 -2.70 6.14
N PHE A 10 10.86 -2.73 5.18
CA PHE A 10 11.20 -2.37 3.81
C PHE A 10 11.19 -0.84 3.74
N ASN A 11 12.34 -0.28 3.37
CA ASN A 11 12.57 1.15 3.32
C ASN A 11 11.55 1.82 2.40
N VAL A 12 10.94 2.89 2.91
CA VAL A 12 10.24 3.89 2.12
C VAL A 12 11.21 4.42 1.08
N VAL A 13 10.88 4.25 -0.20
CA VAL A 13 11.66 4.76 -1.33
C VAL A 13 11.49 6.28 -1.37
N LEU A 14 12.58 7.00 -1.08
CA LEU A 14 12.65 8.45 -1.31
C LEU A 14 12.94 8.68 -2.80
N PHE A 15 11.96 9.20 -3.53
CA PHE A 15 12.05 9.41 -4.98
C PHE A 15 12.82 10.70 -5.31
N THR A 16 13.90 10.57 -6.09
CA THR A 16 14.49 11.69 -6.84
C THR A 16 14.19 11.47 -8.32
N ALA A 17 13.16 12.15 -8.83
CA ALA A 17 12.87 12.17 -10.27
C ALA A 17 13.64 13.34 -10.92
N CYS A 18 14.54 13.04 -11.86
CA CYS A 18 15.11 14.05 -12.75
C CYS A 18 14.16 14.21 -13.95
N PHE A 19 13.53 15.38 -14.08
CA PHE A 19 12.60 15.67 -15.16
C PHE A 19 13.33 16.25 -16.38
N VAL A 20 13.28 15.54 -17.50
CA VAL A 20 13.60 16.11 -18.81
C VAL A 20 12.34 15.94 -19.67
N SER A 21 11.63 17.03 -19.92
CA SER A 21 10.49 17.06 -20.84
C SER A 21 10.99 17.46 -22.22
N GLN A 22 10.88 16.57 -23.19
CA GLN A 22 11.11 16.89 -24.61
C GLN A 22 9.78 16.72 -25.35
N ALA A 23 9.28 17.81 -25.94
CA ALA A 23 8.17 17.72 -26.88
C ALA A 23 8.72 17.15 -28.20
N LEU A 24 8.49 15.86 -28.47
CA LEU A 24 8.70 15.27 -29.80
C LEU A 24 7.37 15.25 -30.55
N ALA A 25 7.42 15.55 -31.86
CA ALA A 25 6.26 15.56 -32.73
C ALA A 25 5.46 14.25 -32.62
N GLY A 26 4.18 14.35 -32.25
CA GLY A 26 3.23 13.24 -32.16
C GLY A 26 2.86 12.77 -30.74
N HIS A 27 3.46 13.33 -29.69
CA HIS A 27 3.07 13.06 -28.29
C HIS A 27 2.86 14.37 -27.52
N ASP A 28 1.71 14.54 -26.87
CA ASP A 28 1.38 15.74 -26.08
C ASP A 28 2.20 15.82 -24.78
N ILE A 29 2.72 14.67 -24.34
CA ILE A 29 3.61 14.55 -23.18
C ILE A 29 4.66 13.45 -23.37
N MET A 30 5.87 13.70 -22.86
CA MET A 30 6.91 12.68 -22.71
C MET A 30 7.73 12.96 -21.44
N VAL A 31 7.52 12.16 -20.40
CA VAL A 31 8.28 12.25 -19.14
C VAL A 31 9.06 10.96 -18.94
N HIS A 32 10.38 11.08 -18.87
CA HIS A 32 11.28 9.98 -18.53
C HIS A 32 11.40 9.86 -17.02
N LEU A 33 11.15 8.66 -16.50
CA LEU A 33 11.16 8.38 -15.07
C LEU A 33 12.07 7.19 -14.79
N ALA A 34 12.89 7.32 -13.75
CA ALA A 34 13.69 6.23 -13.22
C ALA A 34 13.20 5.89 -11.81
N ILE A 35 12.86 4.63 -11.59
CA ILE A 35 12.42 4.09 -10.30
C ILE A 35 13.60 3.33 -9.72
N TYR A 36 14.12 3.79 -8.60
CA TYR A 36 15.22 3.16 -7.88
C TYR A 36 14.68 2.27 -6.77
N ASN A 37 15.29 1.10 -6.60
CA ASN A 37 15.01 0.20 -5.50
C ASN A 37 16.22 0.16 -4.56
N ASP A 38 15.96 -0.10 -3.27
CA ASP A 38 17.04 -0.32 -2.29
C ASP A 38 17.68 -1.69 -2.55
N GLY A 39 18.71 -1.66 -3.38
CA GLY A 39 19.36 -2.84 -3.93
C GLY A 39 18.60 -3.45 -5.12
N PRO A 40 19.09 -4.59 -5.62
CA PRO A 40 18.53 -5.19 -6.82
C PRO A 40 17.10 -5.70 -6.67
N PHE A 41 16.28 -5.52 -7.72
CA PHE A 41 14.99 -6.18 -7.82
C PHE A 41 15.17 -7.71 -7.77
N LYS A 42 14.22 -8.38 -7.10
CA LYS A 42 14.18 -9.84 -6.94
C LYS A 42 13.01 -10.48 -7.69
N VAL A 43 12.29 -9.67 -8.46
CA VAL A 43 11.07 -10.01 -9.20
C VAL A 43 11.18 -9.38 -10.59
N GLU A 44 10.33 -9.79 -11.51
CA GLU A 44 10.23 -9.19 -12.85
C GLU A 44 9.14 -8.11 -12.93
N LYS A 45 8.24 -8.08 -11.94
CA LYS A 45 7.12 -7.15 -11.86
C LYS A 45 7.08 -6.53 -10.48
N ALA A 46 7.23 -5.20 -10.41
CA ALA A 46 7.28 -4.47 -9.15
C ALA A 46 6.13 -3.47 -9.05
N PRO A 47 5.32 -3.52 -7.97
CA PRO A 47 4.42 -2.43 -7.62
C PRO A 47 5.18 -1.10 -7.46
N ALA A 48 4.64 -0.03 -8.03
CA ALA A 48 5.18 1.31 -7.89
C ALA A 48 4.05 2.33 -7.71
N VAL A 49 4.29 3.29 -6.81
CA VAL A 49 3.42 4.47 -6.60
C VAL A 49 4.30 5.69 -6.59
N PHE A 50 4.03 6.64 -7.49
CA PHE A 50 4.83 7.85 -7.61
C PHE A 50 4.01 9.03 -8.15
N GLY A 51 4.44 10.24 -7.80
CA GLY A 51 3.87 11.48 -8.31
C GLY A 51 4.64 12.00 -9.51
N VAL A 52 3.92 12.40 -10.55
CA VAL A 52 4.47 13.09 -11.72
C VAL A 52 3.95 14.54 -11.73
N PRO A 53 4.82 15.54 -11.58
CA PRO A 53 4.45 16.94 -11.78
C PRO A 53 4.25 17.18 -13.27
N LEU A 54 3.18 17.90 -13.59
CA LEU A 54 2.83 18.28 -14.96
C LEU A 54 2.84 19.81 -15.08
N PRO A 55 3.38 20.36 -16.18
CA PRO A 55 3.30 21.79 -16.42
C PRO A 55 1.83 22.22 -16.63
N SER A 56 1.59 23.51 -16.52
CA SER A 56 0.29 24.08 -16.88
C SER A 56 0.15 23.99 -18.41
N TYR A 57 -0.88 23.30 -18.88
CA TYR A 57 -1.22 23.22 -20.31
C TYR A 57 -2.42 24.10 -20.60
N ASP A 58 -2.47 24.69 -21.79
CA ASP A 58 -3.63 25.46 -22.26
C ASP A 58 -4.81 24.52 -22.56
N GLU A 59 -4.53 23.34 -23.12
CA GLU A 59 -5.50 22.26 -23.32
C GLU A 59 -5.27 21.15 -22.29
N PRO A 60 -6.31 20.73 -21.54
CA PRO A 60 -6.16 19.63 -20.58
C PRO A 60 -5.79 18.31 -21.25
N ILE A 61 -4.77 17.63 -20.71
CA ILE A 61 -4.43 16.27 -21.13
C ILE A 61 -5.61 15.34 -20.82
N ASN A 62 -6.08 14.60 -21.83
CA ASN A 62 -7.03 13.52 -21.59
C ASN A 62 -6.31 12.35 -20.89
N LEU A 63 -6.69 12.09 -19.64
CA LEU A 63 -6.11 11.01 -18.84
C LEU A 63 -6.33 9.62 -19.44
N GLU A 64 -7.40 9.44 -20.22
CA GLU A 64 -7.68 8.17 -20.92
C GLU A 64 -6.66 7.87 -22.03
N ASN A 65 -5.95 8.89 -22.51
CA ASN A 65 -4.90 8.76 -23.52
C ASN A 65 -3.51 8.59 -22.89
N LEU A 66 -3.38 8.67 -21.56
CA LEU A 66 -2.09 8.49 -20.91
C LEU A 66 -1.66 7.03 -20.92
N ILE A 67 -0.38 6.81 -21.17
CA ILE A 67 0.26 5.49 -21.18
C ILE A 67 1.52 5.57 -20.34
N LEU A 68 1.79 4.51 -19.58
CA LEU A 68 3.06 4.29 -18.91
C LEU A 68 3.85 3.18 -19.61
N ALA A 69 4.72 3.56 -20.55
CA ALA A 69 5.60 2.60 -21.21
C ALA A 69 6.63 2.05 -20.20
N GLY A 70 6.85 0.75 -20.22
CA GLY A 70 7.66 0.04 -19.21
C GLY A 70 6.85 -0.52 -18.04
N ALA A 71 5.52 -0.42 -18.06
CA ALA A 71 4.63 -1.08 -17.11
C ALA A 71 3.63 -2.00 -17.80
N ASP A 72 3.28 -3.10 -17.13
CA ASP A 72 2.24 -4.04 -17.59
C ASP A 72 0.84 -3.49 -17.35
N SER A 73 0.70 -2.70 -16.30
CA SER A 73 -0.55 -2.03 -15.97
C SER A 73 -0.28 -0.75 -15.19
N CYS A 74 -1.11 0.25 -15.42
CA CYS A 74 -1.08 1.52 -14.71
C CYS A 74 -2.49 2.07 -14.53
N GLN A 75 -2.67 2.90 -13.51
CA GLN A 75 -3.81 3.76 -13.34
C GLN A 75 -3.34 5.15 -12.90
N PHE A 76 -4.14 6.16 -13.25
CA PHE A 76 -3.81 7.56 -13.07
C PHE A 76 -4.84 8.25 -12.19
N ARG A 77 -4.40 9.11 -11.27
CA ARG A 77 -5.30 9.90 -10.43
C ARG A 77 -4.75 11.31 -10.23
N PRO A 78 -5.48 12.37 -10.62
CA PRO A 78 -5.09 13.73 -10.28
C PRO A 78 -5.05 13.94 -8.76
N LEU A 79 -3.97 14.54 -8.26
CA LEU A 79 -3.81 14.93 -6.86
C LEU A 79 -4.07 16.43 -6.66
N SER A 80 -3.78 17.24 -7.66
CA SER A 80 -4.04 18.68 -7.62
C SER A 80 -4.08 19.27 -9.03
N TYR A 81 -4.62 20.49 -9.14
CA TYR A 81 -4.80 21.20 -10.38
C TYR A 81 -4.17 22.60 -10.31
N TRP A 82 -3.75 23.10 -11.46
CA TRP A 82 -3.41 24.51 -11.66
C TRP A 82 -4.70 25.36 -11.67
N PRO A 83 -4.61 26.70 -11.50
CA PRO A 83 -5.78 27.58 -11.55
C PRO A 83 -6.55 27.52 -12.88
N ASN A 84 -5.88 27.14 -13.98
CA ASN A 84 -6.51 26.96 -15.29
C ASN A 84 -7.24 25.61 -15.45
N GLY A 85 -7.26 24.76 -14.42
CA GLY A 85 -7.92 23.46 -14.43
C GLY A 85 -7.07 22.30 -14.96
N SER A 86 -5.88 22.55 -15.50
CA SER A 86 -4.96 21.47 -15.91
C SER A 86 -4.38 20.75 -14.70
N VAL A 87 -4.08 19.45 -14.83
CA VAL A 87 -3.50 18.64 -13.75
C VAL A 87 -2.11 19.16 -13.41
N ARG A 88 -1.84 19.40 -12.13
CA ARG A 88 -0.53 19.83 -11.62
C ARG A 88 0.30 18.67 -11.08
N TRP A 89 -0.35 17.79 -10.32
CA TRP A 89 0.27 16.59 -9.77
C TRP A 89 -0.57 15.39 -10.13
N LEU A 90 0.03 14.44 -10.83
CA LEU A 90 -0.59 13.18 -11.20
C LEU A 90 -0.02 12.07 -10.31
N MET A 91 -0.86 11.34 -9.60
CA MET A 91 -0.48 10.07 -9.00
C MET A 91 -0.51 9.00 -10.08
N VAL A 92 0.56 8.21 -10.13
CA VAL A 92 0.67 7.03 -10.98
C VAL A 92 0.83 5.83 -10.07
N GLU A 93 -0.03 4.84 -10.25
CA GLU A 93 0.04 3.54 -9.58
C GLU A 93 0.18 2.47 -10.65
N ALA A 94 1.23 1.65 -10.57
CA ALA A 94 1.60 0.76 -11.66
C ALA A 94 2.21 -0.56 -11.18
N VAL A 95 2.13 -1.57 -12.04
CA VAL A 95 2.96 -2.78 -11.98
C VAL A 95 4.02 -2.64 -13.07
N VAL A 96 5.23 -2.26 -12.66
CA VAL A 96 6.34 -1.90 -13.55
C VAL A 96 7.14 -3.15 -13.92
N ASN A 97 7.55 -3.23 -15.17
CA ASN A 97 8.45 -4.27 -15.65
C ASN A 97 9.87 -3.92 -15.21
N VAL A 98 10.47 -4.81 -14.43
CA VAL A 98 11.80 -4.60 -13.86
C VAL A 98 12.70 -5.78 -14.20
N GLN A 99 13.98 -5.51 -14.37
CA GLN A 99 14.95 -6.58 -14.58
C GLN A 99 15.42 -7.09 -13.22
N PRO A 100 15.30 -8.40 -12.91
CA PRO A 100 15.95 -8.97 -11.75
C PRO A 100 17.44 -8.64 -11.79
N SER A 101 18.06 -8.37 -10.63
CA SER A 101 19.46 -7.90 -10.50
C SER A 101 19.76 -6.43 -10.87
N ALA A 102 18.84 -5.71 -11.52
CA ALA A 102 18.96 -4.26 -11.66
C ALA A 102 18.45 -3.56 -10.40
N ASP A 103 19.03 -2.41 -10.04
CA ASP A 103 18.58 -1.54 -8.96
C ASP A 103 17.66 -0.40 -9.44
N ARG A 104 17.44 -0.33 -10.76
CA ARG A 104 16.64 0.71 -11.41
C ARG A 104 15.75 0.16 -12.50
N ALA A 105 14.58 0.76 -12.64
CA ALA A 105 13.65 0.55 -13.74
C ALA A 105 13.38 1.89 -14.44
N VAL A 106 13.20 1.86 -15.76
CA VAL A 106 12.91 3.06 -16.55
C VAL A 106 11.50 2.95 -17.09
N VAL A 107 10.69 3.99 -16.87
CA VAL A 107 9.34 4.10 -17.41
C VAL A 107 9.15 5.45 -18.09
N HIS A 108 8.21 5.53 -19.02
CA HIS A 108 7.90 6.75 -19.74
C HIS A 108 6.41 7.04 -19.67
N LEU A 109 6.05 8.21 -19.12
CA LEU A 109 4.70 8.72 -19.24
C LEU A 109 4.55 9.43 -20.58
N THR A 110 3.60 8.98 -21.39
CA THR A 110 3.33 9.57 -22.70
C THR A 110 1.85 9.47 -23.07
N THR A 111 1.45 10.06 -24.20
CA THR A 111 0.10 9.94 -24.77
C THR A 111 0.05 8.91 -25.89
N GLY A 112 -1.02 8.11 -25.96
CA GLY A 112 -1.30 7.23 -27.09
C GLY A 112 -2.64 6.53 -26.94
N GLN A 113 -2.87 5.51 -27.77
CA GLN A 113 -4.05 4.64 -27.62
C GLN A 113 -3.76 3.50 -26.65
N GLN A 114 -4.51 3.45 -25.54
CA GLN A 114 -4.47 2.32 -24.60
C GLN A 114 -5.69 1.41 -24.82
N ALA A 115 -5.50 0.10 -24.65
CA ALA A 115 -6.63 -0.83 -24.58
C ALA A 115 -7.51 -0.50 -23.37
N ARG A 116 -8.83 -0.59 -23.55
CA ARG A 116 -9.84 -0.22 -22.55
C ARG A 116 -9.68 -1.04 -21.26
N GLU A 117 -9.94 -0.38 -20.14
CA GLU A 117 -9.61 -0.80 -18.77
C GLU A 117 -10.12 -2.19 -18.38
N SER A 118 -9.30 -2.92 -17.61
CA SER A 118 -9.78 -4.06 -16.83
C SER A 118 -10.73 -3.60 -15.71
N SER A 119 -11.59 -4.49 -15.22
CA SER A 119 -12.46 -4.16 -14.09
C SER A 119 -11.67 -3.75 -12.85
N ASN A 120 -12.29 -2.91 -12.03
CA ASN A 120 -11.81 -2.55 -10.70
C ASN A 120 -11.52 -3.78 -9.84
N ILE A 121 -10.44 -3.73 -9.07
CA ILE A 121 -9.98 -4.88 -8.29
C ILE A 121 -10.60 -4.96 -6.88
N ALA A 122 -11.38 -3.96 -6.47
CA ALA A 122 -12.21 -4.04 -5.27
C ALA A 122 -13.69 -4.08 -5.58
N SER A 123 -14.43 -4.87 -4.80
CA SER A 123 -15.89 -4.94 -4.82
C SER A 123 -16.45 -4.73 -3.42
N LYS A 124 -17.63 -4.11 -3.35
CA LYS A 124 -18.34 -3.89 -2.09
C LYS A 124 -19.14 -5.14 -1.73
N LEU A 125 -19.03 -5.58 -0.48
CA LEU A 125 -19.83 -6.64 0.12
C LEU A 125 -20.86 -6.02 1.09
N PRO A 126 -21.89 -6.79 1.53
CA PRO A 126 -22.83 -6.31 2.54
C PRO A 126 -22.17 -5.89 3.86
N ASP A 127 -21.05 -6.53 4.21
CA ASP A 127 -20.33 -6.43 5.48
C ASP A 127 -18.92 -5.86 5.33
N GLY A 128 -18.54 -5.34 4.15
CA GLY A 128 -17.18 -4.87 3.94
C GLY A 128 -16.76 -4.73 2.48
N PHE A 129 -15.51 -5.08 2.20
CA PHE A 129 -14.92 -5.03 0.87
C PHE A 129 -14.11 -6.28 0.56
N LEU A 130 -14.17 -6.72 -0.69
CA LEU A 130 -13.30 -7.75 -1.24
C LEU A 130 -12.28 -7.11 -2.18
N LEU A 131 -11.01 -7.36 -1.94
CA LEU A 131 -9.87 -6.93 -2.76
C LEU A 131 -9.29 -8.14 -3.49
N ASN A 132 -9.32 -8.18 -4.81
CA ASN A 132 -8.86 -9.32 -5.61
C ASN A 132 -7.70 -8.92 -6.53
N THR A 133 -6.50 -9.44 -6.26
CA THR A 133 -5.31 -9.14 -7.08
C THR A 133 -5.23 -9.95 -8.36
N GLY A 134 -6.06 -10.98 -8.51
CA GLY A 134 -5.93 -12.05 -9.50
C GLY A 134 -5.10 -13.23 -8.99
N GLU A 135 -4.20 -13.00 -8.02
CA GLU A 135 -3.35 -14.04 -7.41
C GLU A 135 -3.83 -14.42 -6.00
N CYS A 136 -4.47 -13.48 -5.30
CA CYS A 136 -5.10 -13.68 -4.01
C CYS A 136 -6.24 -12.69 -3.78
N SER A 137 -7.10 -13.01 -2.82
CA SER A 137 -8.23 -12.18 -2.42
C SER A 137 -8.24 -11.91 -0.92
N PHE A 138 -8.44 -10.65 -0.54
CA PHE A 138 -8.53 -10.18 0.84
C PHE A 138 -9.92 -9.62 1.10
N ARG A 139 -10.60 -10.11 2.14
CA ARG A 139 -11.84 -9.54 2.65
C ARG A 139 -11.53 -8.67 3.87
N ILE A 140 -12.13 -7.48 3.87
CA ILE A 140 -12.04 -6.52 4.97
C ILE A 140 -13.43 -6.32 5.52
N ASN A 141 -13.67 -6.83 6.73
CA ASN A 141 -14.97 -6.79 7.39
C ASN A 141 -15.16 -5.53 8.22
N GLN A 142 -16.38 -5.04 8.25
CA GLN A 142 -16.80 -3.90 9.05
C GLN A 142 -17.20 -4.29 10.47
N ALA A 143 -17.81 -5.46 10.67
CA ALA A 143 -18.45 -5.83 11.94
C ALA A 143 -17.66 -6.82 12.81
N ASP A 144 -16.65 -7.51 12.26
CA ASP A 144 -15.98 -8.62 12.95
C ASP A 144 -14.72 -8.18 13.72
N ASP A 145 -14.38 -8.89 14.80
CA ASP A 145 -13.11 -8.68 15.52
C ASP A 145 -11.88 -8.93 14.63
N VAL A 146 -12.04 -9.70 13.56
CA VAL A 146 -11.03 -9.97 12.53
C VAL A 146 -11.23 -9.01 11.35
N LEU A 147 -10.28 -8.08 11.20
CA LEU A 147 -10.37 -6.98 10.23
C LEU A 147 -9.89 -7.30 8.82
N LEU A 148 -9.01 -8.29 8.68
CA LEU A 148 -8.40 -8.71 7.43
C LEU A 148 -8.47 -10.23 7.36
N MET A 149 -9.42 -10.73 6.60
CA MET A 149 -9.53 -12.14 6.28
C MET A 149 -8.91 -12.38 4.92
N LEU A 150 -8.04 -13.39 4.81
CA LEU A 150 -7.56 -13.80 3.51
C LEU A 150 -8.48 -14.90 2.98
N GLU A 151 -9.24 -14.60 1.94
CA GLU A 151 -10.26 -15.53 1.46
C GLU A 151 -9.68 -16.62 0.56
N SER A 152 -8.62 -16.31 -0.19
CA SER A 152 -7.92 -17.29 -1.02
C SER A 152 -6.57 -16.77 -1.48
N VAL A 153 -5.57 -17.65 -1.40
CA VAL A 153 -4.44 -17.72 -2.34
C VAL A 153 -4.72 -18.96 -3.18
N GLU A 154 -4.29 -19.03 -4.44
CA GLU A 154 -4.44 -20.26 -5.24
C GLU A 154 -4.10 -21.52 -4.41
N ARG A 155 -5.16 -22.24 -3.98
CA ARG A 155 -5.17 -23.58 -3.39
C ARG A 155 -4.64 -23.80 -1.96
N GLU A 156 -4.54 -22.81 -1.08
CA GLU A 156 -4.24 -23.06 0.34
C GLU A 156 -4.99 -22.13 1.32
N GLU A 157 -5.43 -22.70 2.45
CA GLU A 157 -5.93 -21.96 3.60
C GLU A 157 -4.75 -21.30 4.33
N THR A 158 -4.76 -19.97 4.42
CA THR A 158 -3.83 -19.20 5.25
C THR A 158 -4.52 -18.74 6.53
N PRO A 159 -3.80 -18.59 7.65
CA PRO A 159 -4.41 -18.09 8.87
C PRO A 159 -4.86 -16.63 8.72
N ASP A 160 -6.10 -16.36 9.13
CA ASP A 160 -6.59 -15.00 9.34
C ASP A 160 -5.69 -14.26 10.33
N PHE A 161 -5.52 -12.94 10.14
CA PHE A 161 -4.76 -12.13 11.09
C PHE A 161 -5.43 -10.78 11.35
N SER A 162 -5.33 -10.32 12.60
CA SER A 162 -5.79 -9.00 13.02
C SER A 162 -4.63 -8.18 13.55
N ILE A 163 -4.55 -6.92 13.17
CA ILE A 163 -3.62 -5.96 13.78
C ILE A 163 -4.39 -5.18 14.84
N GLN A 164 -3.98 -5.32 16.09
CA GLN A 164 -4.58 -4.65 17.24
C GLN A 164 -3.59 -3.67 17.87
N LEU A 165 -4.12 -2.60 18.45
CA LEU A 165 -3.35 -1.64 19.23
C LEU A 165 -3.33 -2.05 20.70
N SER A 166 -2.12 -2.24 21.27
CA SER A 166 -1.93 -2.52 22.69
C SER A 166 -0.99 -1.51 23.34
N HIS A 167 -1.19 -1.24 24.62
CA HIS A 167 -0.25 -0.53 25.45
C HIS A 167 0.99 -1.39 25.75
N VAL A 168 2.03 -0.79 26.34
CA VAL A 168 3.30 -1.48 26.66
C VAL A 168 3.11 -2.65 27.62
N ASP A 169 2.12 -2.55 28.51
CA ASP A 169 1.70 -3.60 29.44
C ASP A 169 0.80 -4.68 28.78
N LYS A 170 0.58 -4.57 27.46
CA LYS A 170 -0.30 -5.41 26.64
C LYS A 170 -1.79 -5.24 26.92
N SER A 171 -2.19 -4.26 27.72
CA SER A 171 -3.60 -3.91 27.84
C SER A 171 -4.12 -3.35 26.51
N LEU A 172 -5.39 -3.64 26.21
CA LEU A 172 -6.07 -3.16 25.01
C LEU A 172 -6.94 -1.95 25.37
N GLY A 173 -7.03 -1.01 24.43
CA GLY A 173 -8.05 0.05 24.51
C GLY A 173 -9.45 -0.52 24.24
N THR A 174 -10.48 0.14 24.76
CA THR A 174 -11.87 -0.17 24.44
C THR A 174 -12.21 0.47 23.08
N LEU A 175 -12.60 -0.36 22.10
CA LEU A 175 -13.06 0.12 20.80
C LEU A 175 -14.36 0.92 20.96
N GLN A 176 -14.33 2.19 20.57
CA GLN A 176 -15.47 3.10 20.62
C GLN A 176 -16.22 3.17 19.30
N SER A 177 -15.49 3.15 18.19
CA SER A 177 -16.09 3.16 16.85
C SER A 177 -15.14 2.58 15.81
N ARG A 178 -15.71 2.09 14.71
CA ARG A 178 -14.99 1.61 13.54
C ARG A 178 -15.66 2.10 12.27
N LYS A 179 -14.84 2.55 11.33
CA LYS A 179 -15.26 2.93 9.98
C LYS A 179 -14.37 2.22 8.96
N VAL A 180 -15.01 1.49 8.04
CA VAL A 180 -14.34 0.87 6.89
C VAL A 180 -14.76 1.62 5.63
N MET A 181 -13.80 2.07 4.82
CA MET A 181 -14.08 2.82 3.61
C MET A 181 -13.13 2.47 2.46
N LEU A 182 -13.64 2.50 1.24
CA LEU A 182 -12.85 2.39 0.03
C LEU A 182 -12.27 3.76 -0.32
N GLU A 183 -10.96 3.94 -0.19
CA GLU A 183 -10.26 5.19 -0.50
C GLU A 183 -9.85 5.26 -1.99
N ASN A 184 -9.53 4.11 -2.59
CA ASN A 184 -9.10 4.01 -3.98
C ASN A 184 -9.58 2.69 -4.57
N ASN A 185 -10.04 2.71 -5.82
CA ASN A 185 -10.42 1.49 -6.53
C ASN A 185 -10.25 1.68 -8.04
N GLY A 186 -9.25 1.02 -8.59
CA GLY A 186 -9.00 0.97 -10.01
C GLY A 186 -8.60 -0.43 -10.47
N PRO A 187 -8.23 -0.57 -11.74
CA PRO A 187 -7.80 -1.84 -12.33
C PRO A 187 -6.45 -2.37 -11.82
N VAL A 188 -5.63 -1.52 -11.17
CA VAL A 188 -4.26 -1.87 -10.76
C VAL A 188 -4.11 -1.89 -9.26
N THR A 189 -4.72 -0.94 -8.57
CA THR A 189 -4.68 -0.84 -7.13
C THR A 189 -6.06 -0.58 -6.54
N ALA A 190 -6.24 -1.08 -5.34
CA ALA A 190 -7.34 -0.69 -4.47
C ALA A 190 -6.80 -0.48 -3.06
N THR A 191 -7.39 0.47 -2.34
CA THR A 191 -7.05 0.76 -0.95
C THR A 191 -8.31 0.88 -0.13
N VAL A 192 -8.40 0.09 0.93
CA VAL A 192 -9.46 0.19 1.93
C VAL A 192 -8.84 0.65 3.23
N ALA A 193 -9.42 1.70 3.81
CA ALA A 193 -9.05 2.21 5.12
C ALA A 193 -9.97 1.66 6.19
N VAL A 194 -9.37 1.20 7.29
CA VAL A 194 -10.03 0.83 8.54
C VAL A 194 -9.60 1.82 9.59
N ILE A 195 -10.51 2.69 10.00
CA ILE A 195 -10.30 3.73 11.02
C ILE A 195 -11.05 3.31 12.27
N GLU A 196 -10.31 3.15 13.36
CA GLU A 196 -10.87 2.79 14.67
C GLU A 196 -10.56 3.87 15.70
N ALA A 197 -11.53 4.17 16.56
CA ALA A 197 -11.32 5.00 17.72
C ALA A 197 -11.27 4.12 18.97
N TYR A 198 -10.23 4.28 19.79
CA TYR A 198 -10.02 3.57 21.04
C TYR A 198 -10.02 4.53 22.21
N ASP A 199 -10.61 4.12 23.32
CA ASP A 199 -10.45 4.77 24.64
C ASP A 199 -9.61 3.86 25.54
N HIS A 200 -8.59 4.44 26.17
CA HIS A 200 -7.82 3.77 27.20
C HIS A 200 -7.62 4.74 28.36
N GLU A 201 -8.24 4.44 29.50
CA GLU A 201 -8.16 5.24 30.73
C GLU A 201 -8.52 6.73 30.51
N GLY A 202 -9.47 7.02 29.61
CA GLY A 202 -9.91 8.38 29.29
C GLY A 202 -9.03 9.10 28.25
N ALA A 203 -8.02 8.42 27.69
CA ALA A 203 -7.25 8.89 26.55
C ALA A 203 -7.79 8.28 25.25
N PHE A 204 -8.08 9.14 24.28
CA PHE A 204 -8.61 8.72 22.98
C PHE A 204 -7.51 8.59 21.93
N TYR A 205 -7.57 7.52 21.14
CA TYR A 205 -6.65 7.22 20.05
C TYR A 205 -7.43 6.90 18.79
N GLU A 206 -7.03 7.47 17.66
CA GLU A 206 -7.46 7.03 16.34
C GLU A 206 -6.38 6.12 15.75
N PHE A 207 -6.76 4.90 15.38
CA PHE A 207 -5.90 3.94 14.70
C PHE A 207 -6.42 3.71 13.28
N THR A 208 -5.66 4.21 12.31
CA THR A 208 -5.95 4.04 10.88
C THR A 208 -5.04 2.96 10.30
N ARG A 209 -5.63 1.97 9.63
CA ARG A 209 -4.90 1.04 8.76
C ARG A 209 -5.38 1.19 7.33
N ARG A 210 -4.47 1.37 6.38
CA ARG A 210 -4.75 1.37 4.95
C ARG A 210 -4.23 0.10 4.34
N CYS A 211 -5.15 -0.75 3.92
CA CYS A 211 -4.87 -2.03 3.29
C CYS A 211 -4.88 -1.81 1.78
N ARG A 212 -3.70 -1.87 1.16
CA ARG A 212 -3.52 -1.67 -0.28
C ARG A 212 -3.08 -2.96 -0.94
N VAL A 213 -3.73 -3.30 -2.04
CA VAL A 213 -3.33 -4.43 -2.89
C VAL A 213 -2.98 -3.93 -4.29
N PHE A 214 -2.20 -4.74 -5.00
CA PHE A 214 -1.82 -4.51 -6.39
C PHE A 214 -2.19 -5.73 -7.24
N LYS A 215 -2.63 -5.49 -8.47
CA LYS A 215 -2.86 -6.54 -9.46
C LYS A 215 -1.61 -7.42 -9.63
N GLY A 216 -1.82 -8.73 -9.72
CA GLY A 216 -0.75 -9.72 -9.92
C GLY A 216 0.16 -9.93 -8.71
N GLN A 217 -0.18 -9.42 -7.52
CA GLN A 217 0.64 -9.58 -6.32
C GLN A 217 0.02 -10.56 -5.32
N HIS A 218 0.87 -11.31 -4.63
CA HIS A 218 0.49 -12.27 -3.57
C HIS A 218 0.52 -11.64 -2.16
N GLY A 219 0.15 -10.37 -2.03
CA GLY A 219 0.33 -9.65 -0.76
C GLY A 219 -0.49 -8.39 -0.64
N VAL A 220 -0.54 -7.88 0.60
CA VAL A 220 -1.19 -6.63 0.97
C VAL A 220 -0.18 -5.75 1.70
N THR A 221 -0.13 -4.48 1.34
CA THR A 221 0.57 -3.45 2.10
C THR A 221 -0.40 -2.88 3.14
N ILE A 222 0.06 -2.76 4.38
CA ILE A 222 -0.74 -2.19 5.47
C ILE A 222 0.02 -1.00 6.06
N ASP A 223 -0.44 0.19 5.73
CA ASP A 223 0.06 1.43 6.33
C ASP A 223 -0.75 1.73 7.58
N SER A 224 -0.09 1.85 8.72
CA SER A 224 -0.70 2.02 10.03
C SER A 224 -0.36 3.40 10.60
N ALA A 225 -1.35 4.11 11.14
CA ALA A 225 -1.14 5.39 11.80
C ALA A 225 -1.96 5.46 13.08
N ILE A 226 -1.34 5.94 14.15
CA ILE A 226 -1.95 6.11 15.47
C ILE A 226 -1.87 7.59 15.80
N ILE A 227 -3.02 8.22 16.07
CA ILE A 227 -3.10 9.62 16.48
C ILE A 227 -3.75 9.64 17.86
N ARG A 228 -3.07 10.23 18.84
CA ARG A 228 -3.71 10.57 20.12
C ARG A 228 -4.61 11.77 19.88
N LEU A 229 -5.91 11.56 20.05
CA LEU A 229 -6.90 12.62 19.94
C LEU A 229 -6.78 13.52 21.18
N PRO A 230 -6.85 14.84 21.00
CA PRO A 230 -6.76 15.75 22.12
C PRO A 230 -7.98 15.59 23.02
N SER A 231 -7.76 15.33 24.32
CA SER A 231 -8.71 15.82 25.31
C SER A 231 -8.69 17.36 25.23
N SER A 232 -9.79 18.03 25.58
CA SER A 232 -10.12 19.42 25.22
C SER A 232 -9.09 20.53 25.52
N ASN A 233 -7.86 20.24 25.95
CA ASN A 233 -6.75 21.17 26.19
C ASN A 233 -5.34 20.64 25.81
N GLN A 234 -5.18 19.64 24.93
CA GLN A 234 -3.83 19.19 24.49
C GLN A 234 -3.67 19.20 22.97
N SER A 235 -2.43 19.24 22.47
CA SER A 235 -2.10 19.06 21.05
C SER A 235 -2.05 17.57 20.69
N ALA A 236 -2.51 17.23 19.48
CA ALA A 236 -2.50 15.85 18.99
C ALA A 236 -1.05 15.35 18.78
N ALA A 237 -0.76 14.12 19.22
CA ALA A 237 0.49 13.42 18.93
C ALA A 237 0.21 12.31 17.92
N ALA A 238 1.01 12.21 16.85
CA ALA A 238 0.83 11.24 15.78
C ALA A 238 2.06 10.34 15.62
N TRP A 239 1.80 9.05 15.41
CA TRP A 239 2.79 8.01 15.08
C TRP A 239 2.33 7.27 13.83
N SER A 240 3.25 6.84 12.98
CA SER A 240 2.95 6.08 11.76
C SER A 240 3.98 4.98 11.56
N ASP A 241 3.51 3.82 11.10
CA ASP A 241 4.31 2.65 10.78
C ASP A 241 3.83 2.03 9.45
N HIS A 242 4.74 1.41 8.71
CA HIS A 242 4.49 0.82 7.40
C HIS A 242 4.85 -0.66 7.43
N SER A 243 3.86 -1.54 7.20
CA SER A 243 4.05 -2.99 7.21
C SER A 243 3.69 -3.59 5.85
N PHE A 244 4.51 -4.52 5.37
CA PHE A 244 4.22 -5.30 4.16
C PHE A 244 4.08 -6.78 4.52
N VAL A 245 2.97 -7.40 4.11
CA VAL A 245 2.69 -8.82 4.37
C VAL A 245 2.79 -9.59 3.06
N ASP A 246 3.87 -10.38 2.93
CA ASP A 246 4.10 -11.32 1.82
C ASP A 246 3.65 -12.73 2.22
N LEU A 247 2.60 -13.23 1.57
CA LEU A 247 1.97 -14.49 1.93
C LEU A 247 2.87 -15.70 1.59
N LYS A 248 3.67 -15.63 0.52
CA LYS A 248 4.63 -16.70 0.19
C LYS A 248 5.73 -16.85 1.25
N ARG A 249 6.08 -15.75 1.93
CA ARG A 249 7.06 -15.78 3.04
C ARG A 249 6.48 -16.26 4.36
N LEU A 250 5.18 -16.09 4.60
CA LEU A 250 4.54 -16.63 5.80
C LEU A 250 4.48 -18.17 5.77
N GLN A 251 4.26 -18.76 4.60
CA GLN A 251 4.22 -20.22 4.42
C GLN A 251 5.55 -20.93 4.72
N THR A 252 6.69 -20.27 4.51
CA THR A 252 8.02 -20.87 4.77
C THR A 252 8.45 -20.86 6.25
N ARG A 253 7.63 -20.32 7.16
CA ARG A 253 7.91 -20.21 8.61
C ARG A 253 7.02 -21.12 9.49
N GLN A 254 6.76 -22.36 9.06
CA GLN A 254 6.01 -23.36 9.84
C GLN A 254 6.87 -24.30 10.73
N ASP A 255 8.01 -23.86 11.30
CA ASP A 255 8.71 -24.65 12.32
C ASP A 255 8.52 -24.03 13.72
N PRO A 256 7.71 -24.65 14.61
CA PRO A 256 7.41 -24.13 15.95
C PRO A 256 8.47 -24.50 17.00
N SER A 257 9.61 -25.09 16.62
CA SER A 257 10.68 -25.53 17.54
C SER A 257 11.32 -24.42 18.41
N TRP A 258 10.99 -23.15 18.18
CA TRP A 258 11.48 -22.01 18.97
C TRP A 258 10.56 -21.59 20.12
N LEU A 259 9.38 -22.22 20.27
CA LEU A 259 8.42 -21.93 21.36
C LEU A 259 8.65 -22.77 22.63
N SER A 260 9.60 -23.69 22.65
CA SER A 260 9.87 -24.52 23.83
C SER A 260 11.36 -24.74 24.06
N LYS A 261 11.91 -24.09 25.09
CA LYS A 261 12.92 -24.71 25.95
C LYS A 261 12.65 -24.37 27.43
N PRO A 262 12.81 -25.34 28.35
CA PRO A 262 12.61 -25.14 29.77
C PRO A 262 13.76 -24.34 30.40
N GLU A 263 13.41 -23.52 31.38
CA GLU A 263 14.33 -22.92 32.35
C GLU A 263 15.00 -24.03 33.17
N ASN A 264 16.31 -24.19 32.99
CA ASN A 264 17.28 -24.40 34.06
C ASN A 264 18.66 -24.60 33.43
N ASP A 265 19.58 -23.68 33.72
CA ASP A 265 20.99 -23.99 33.94
C ASP A 265 21.64 -22.77 34.60
N THR A 266 21.77 -22.86 35.92
CA THR A 266 22.54 -21.93 36.75
C THR A 266 24.03 -22.25 36.55
N PRO A 267 24.91 -21.28 36.29
CA PRO A 267 26.32 -21.58 36.12
C PRO A 267 27.01 -21.72 37.48
N SER A 268 27.68 -22.86 37.69
CA SER A 268 28.88 -23.01 38.53
C SER A 268 30.12 -22.64 37.74
#